data_AF-A0A932MDI9-F1
#
_entry.id   AF-A0A932MDI9-F1
#
_cell.length_a   1.000
_cell.length_b   1.000
_cell.length_c   1.000
_cell.angle_alpha   90.00
_cell.angle_beta   90.00
_cell.angle_gamma   90.00
#
_symmetry.space_group_name_H-M   'P 1'
#
loop_
_entity.id
_entity.type
_entity.pdbx_description
1 polymer ?
#
loop_
_entity_poly.entity_id
_entity_poly.type
_entity_poly.pdbx_seq_one_letter_code
_entity_poly.pdbx_strand_id
1 'polypeptide(L)'
;LMVSNTHVISASLYKKLPYDPSADFAAVLQFATSPNVLVVHPSLPVKSVRELVALAKARPGQVDYASSGNGSSQHLFTALFTTLAGVNMNHVPYKGSAQARADLISGQISVGVPGIASVIQYVKAGRLRALGVTGTKRSPQLPRVPTIAEGGVKGYAADQWFGLLAPAKTPRDAIAKLNAVTERMLKQPDLQKSFENLGAEASYLGPDQFGALVKSELPKWGKVVKATGIQVN
;
A
#
# COMPACT_ATOMS: atom_id res chain seq x y z
N LEU A 1 -15.39 -6.41 -11.51
CA LEU A 1 -14.42 -5.29 -11.43
C LEU A 1 -13.25 -5.72 -10.56
N MET A 2 -12.01 -5.60 -11.05
CA MET A 2 -10.83 -5.77 -10.21
C MET A 2 -10.50 -4.44 -9.53
N VAL A 3 -10.26 -4.48 -8.22
CA VAL A 3 -10.02 -3.29 -7.40
C VAL A 3 -8.82 -3.49 -6.47
N SER A 4 -8.32 -2.38 -5.94
CA SER A 4 -7.32 -2.34 -4.86
C SER A 4 -7.72 -1.30 -3.81
N ASN A 5 -6.83 -1.00 -2.86
CA ASN A 5 -7.04 0.04 -1.84
C ASN A 5 -7.54 1.37 -2.45
N THR A 6 -7.10 1.75 -3.64
CA THR A 6 -7.50 3.03 -4.26
C THR A 6 -9.01 3.13 -4.50
N HIS A 7 -9.73 2.02 -4.69
CA HIS A 7 -11.19 2.00 -4.85
C HIS A 7 -11.90 2.58 -3.62
N VAL A 8 -11.55 2.09 -2.43
CA VAL A 8 -12.16 2.57 -1.17
C VAL A 8 -11.68 3.97 -0.82
N ILE A 9 -10.47 4.34 -1.22
CA ILE A 9 -9.89 5.64 -0.89
C ILE A 9 -10.43 6.74 -1.81
N SER A 10 -10.85 6.38 -3.03
CA SER A 10 -11.42 7.31 -4.01
C SER A 10 -12.63 8.07 -3.45
N ALA A 11 -13.43 7.45 -2.57
CA ALA A 11 -14.53 8.12 -1.86
C ALA A 11 -14.10 9.38 -1.10
N SER A 12 -12.86 9.41 -0.60
CA SER A 12 -12.32 10.52 0.17
C SER A 12 -11.43 11.45 -0.65
N LEU A 13 -10.82 10.95 -1.74
CA LEU A 13 -9.86 11.71 -2.56
C LEU A 13 -10.53 12.64 -3.58
N TYR A 14 -11.62 12.18 -4.20
CA TYR A 14 -12.31 12.92 -5.25
C TYR A 14 -13.42 13.76 -4.64
N LYS A 15 -13.50 15.05 -5.02
CA LYS A 15 -14.61 15.94 -4.62
C LYS A 15 -15.96 15.44 -5.14
N LYS A 16 -15.96 14.82 -6.32
CA LYS A 16 -17.15 14.25 -6.95
C LYS A 16 -16.78 12.90 -7.55
N LEU A 17 -17.30 11.83 -6.95
CA LEU A 17 -17.20 10.48 -7.47
C LEU A 17 -18.56 10.07 -8.06
N PRO A 18 -18.64 9.54 -9.29
CA PRO A 18 -19.92 9.23 -9.94
C PRO A 18 -20.55 7.92 -9.46
N TYR A 19 -20.00 7.31 -8.41
CA TYR A 19 -20.46 6.07 -7.78
C TYR A 19 -20.11 6.08 -6.29
N ASP A 20 -20.82 5.29 -5.50
CA ASP A 20 -20.50 4.99 -4.11
C ASP A 20 -19.64 3.71 -4.03
N PRO A 21 -18.37 3.78 -3.61
CA PRO A 21 -17.46 2.62 -3.58
C PRO A 21 -17.92 1.50 -2.64
N SER A 22 -18.81 1.79 -1.69
CA SER A 22 -19.37 0.84 -0.73
C SER A 22 -20.77 0.37 -1.09
N ALA A 23 -21.63 1.25 -1.59
CA ALA A 23 -23.05 0.95 -1.79
C ALA A 23 -23.36 0.39 -3.19
N ASP A 24 -22.60 0.78 -4.21
CA ASP A 24 -22.87 0.36 -5.59
C ASP A 24 -22.22 -0.99 -5.95
N PHE A 25 -21.49 -1.59 -5.01
CA PHE A 25 -20.72 -2.81 -5.23
C PHE A 25 -20.96 -3.87 -4.14
N ALA A 26 -20.98 -5.13 -4.57
CA ALA A 26 -20.93 -6.31 -3.71
C ALA A 26 -19.51 -6.90 -3.73
N ALA A 27 -18.98 -7.19 -2.54
CA ALA A 27 -17.70 -7.86 -2.37
C ALA A 27 -17.78 -9.31 -2.86
N VAL A 28 -16.84 -9.73 -3.70
CA VAL A 28 -16.72 -11.13 -4.15
C VAL A 28 -15.62 -11.84 -3.36
N LEU A 29 -14.41 -11.28 -3.34
CA LEU A 29 -13.26 -11.80 -2.59
C LEU A 29 -12.03 -10.89 -2.72
N GLN A 30 -11.10 -11.06 -1.79
CA GLN A 30 -9.69 -10.72 -1.99
C GLN A 30 -8.97 -11.93 -2.59
N PHE A 31 -8.06 -11.70 -3.55
CA PHE A 31 -7.27 -12.77 -4.16
C PHE A 31 -5.76 -12.58 -4.05
N ALA A 32 -5.29 -11.35 -3.81
CA ALA A 32 -3.87 -11.11 -3.68
C ALA A 32 -3.55 -9.97 -2.72
N THR A 33 -2.37 -10.04 -2.12
CA THR A 33 -1.73 -8.94 -1.42
C THR A 33 -0.37 -8.67 -2.02
N SER A 34 0.13 -7.44 -1.96
CA SER A 34 1.51 -7.13 -2.30
C SER A 34 2.14 -6.38 -1.13
N PRO A 35 3.24 -6.89 -0.56
CA PRO A 35 3.89 -6.21 0.55
C PRO A 35 4.71 -5.03 0.03
N ASN A 36 4.63 -3.91 0.75
CA ASN A 36 5.46 -2.74 0.50
C ASN A 36 6.51 -2.57 1.61
N VAL A 37 7.52 -1.75 1.31
CA VAL A 37 8.61 -1.46 2.24
C VAL A 37 8.96 0.01 2.18
N LEU A 38 9.02 0.65 3.35
CA LEU A 38 9.61 1.96 3.53
C LEU A 38 11.12 1.83 3.37
N VAL A 39 11.65 2.46 2.33
CA VAL A 39 13.08 2.47 2.02
C VAL A 39 13.59 3.89 1.95
N VAL A 40 14.90 4.02 2.18
CA VAL A 40 15.64 5.27 1.98
C VAL A 40 16.86 5.05 1.10
N HIS A 41 17.26 6.08 0.37
CA HIS A 41 18.55 6.11 -0.29
C HIS A 41 19.68 6.23 0.76
N PRO A 42 20.84 5.55 0.61
CA PRO A 42 21.93 5.60 1.61
C PRO A 42 22.53 6.97 1.90
N SER A 43 22.33 7.97 1.02
CA SER A 43 22.73 9.37 1.27
C SER A 43 21.95 10.01 2.41
N LEU A 44 20.75 9.52 2.73
CA LEU A 44 20.00 9.94 3.90
C LEU A 44 20.55 9.20 5.13
N PRO A 45 21.10 9.88 6.15
CA PRO A 45 21.84 9.25 7.25
C PRO A 45 20.89 8.67 8.31
N VAL A 46 19.88 7.89 7.90
CA VAL A 46 18.92 7.21 8.78
C VAL A 46 18.95 5.70 8.54
N LYS A 47 18.99 4.93 9.63
CA LYS A 47 19.11 3.47 9.61
C LYS A 47 17.89 2.75 10.17
N SER A 48 16.95 3.50 10.74
CA SER A 48 15.73 2.96 11.34
C SER A 48 14.53 3.86 11.06
N VAL A 49 13.32 3.30 11.22
CA VAL A 49 12.07 4.07 11.18
C VAL A 49 12.11 5.21 12.20
N ARG A 50 12.62 4.95 13.42
CA ARG A 50 12.75 5.95 14.49
C ARG A 50 13.66 7.10 14.09
N GLU A 51 14.79 6.82 13.45
CA GLU A 51 15.69 7.87 12.95
C GLU A 51 15.07 8.70 11.83
N LEU A 52 14.32 8.07 10.91
CA LEU A 52 13.57 8.82 9.89
C LEU A 52 12.53 9.74 10.53
N VAL A 53 11.78 9.25 11.52
CA VAL A 53 10.81 10.06 12.28
C VAL A 53 11.52 11.23 12.98
N ALA A 54 12.64 10.98 13.65
CA ALA A 54 13.42 12.03 14.32
C ALA A 54 13.92 13.09 13.32
N LEU A 55 14.45 12.66 12.17
CA LEU A 55 14.92 13.56 11.12
C LEU A 55 13.77 14.42 10.55
N ALA A 56 12.63 13.79 10.24
CA ALA A 56 11.46 14.49 9.69
C ALA A 56 10.83 15.47 10.71
N LYS A 57 10.91 15.19 12.02
CA LYS A 57 10.53 16.15 13.06
C LYS A 57 11.48 17.34 13.16
N ALA A 58 12.78 17.10 13.03
CA ALA A 58 13.79 18.15 13.08
C ALA A 58 13.77 19.04 11.82
N ARG A 59 13.27 18.52 10.69
CA ARG A 59 13.24 19.20 9.39
C ARG A 59 11.87 19.08 8.71
N PRO A 60 10.82 19.69 9.30
CA PRO A 60 9.47 19.57 8.77
C PRO A 60 9.39 20.10 7.33
N GLY A 61 8.84 19.28 6.42
CA GLY A 61 8.66 19.64 5.00
C GLY A 61 9.94 19.61 4.16
N GLN A 62 11.08 19.19 4.71
CA GLN A 62 12.36 19.13 3.97
C GLN A 62 12.82 17.70 3.64
N VAL A 63 12.06 16.69 4.08
CA VAL A 63 12.32 15.29 3.69
C VAL A 63 11.34 14.94 2.57
N ASP A 64 11.87 14.83 1.37
CA ASP A 64 11.08 14.48 0.20
C ASP A 64 10.83 12.97 0.11
N TYR A 65 9.63 12.59 -0.34
CA TYR A 65 9.29 11.22 -0.65
C TYR A 65 8.60 11.06 -2.00
N ALA A 66 8.88 9.94 -2.66
CA ALA A 66 8.34 9.60 -3.96
C ALA A 66 7.06 8.76 -3.87
N SER A 67 6.18 8.95 -4.85
CA SER A 67 5.07 8.05 -5.13
C SER A 67 4.81 7.94 -6.63
N SER A 68 3.98 6.99 -7.04
CA SER A 68 3.50 6.84 -8.40
C SER A 68 2.41 7.82 -8.82
N GLY A 69 2.11 8.83 -7.99
CA GLY A 69 1.17 9.90 -8.28
C GLY A 69 0.22 10.20 -7.13
N ASN A 70 -0.54 11.29 -7.27
CA ASN A 70 -1.56 11.70 -6.30
C ASN A 70 -2.65 10.62 -6.17
N GLY A 71 -3.02 10.27 -4.94
CA GLY A 71 -3.99 9.22 -4.67
C GLY A 71 -3.52 7.78 -4.94
N SER A 72 -2.26 7.57 -5.33
CA SER A 72 -1.70 6.22 -5.46
C SER A 72 -1.50 5.53 -4.11
N SER A 73 -1.49 4.20 -4.07
CA SER A 73 -1.21 3.45 -2.83
C SER A 73 0.11 3.88 -2.18
N GLN A 74 1.15 4.18 -2.96
CA GLN A 74 2.44 4.64 -2.43
C GLN A 74 2.32 6.00 -1.71
N HIS A 75 1.56 6.92 -2.28
CA HIS A 75 1.26 8.20 -1.65
C HIS A 75 0.49 7.96 -0.34
N LEU A 76 -0.57 7.17 -0.39
CA LEU A 76 -1.44 6.90 0.74
C LEU A 76 -0.72 6.16 1.88
N PHE A 77 0.15 5.20 1.58
CA PHE A 77 0.93 4.48 2.58
C PHE A 77 1.91 5.40 3.30
N THR A 78 2.46 6.38 2.59
CA THR A 78 3.34 7.40 3.20
C THR A 78 2.53 8.46 3.94
N ALA A 79 1.34 8.80 3.46
CA ALA A 79 0.38 9.68 4.14
C ALA A 79 -0.06 9.10 5.50
N LEU A 80 -0.33 7.79 5.56
CA LEU A 80 -0.60 7.10 6.82
C LEU A 80 0.61 7.17 7.76
N PHE A 81 1.82 6.98 7.23
CA PHE A 81 3.06 7.04 8.01
C PHE A 81 3.25 8.42 8.64
N THR A 82 3.18 9.48 7.82
CA THR A 82 3.36 10.86 8.26
C THR A 82 2.30 11.28 9.29
N THR A 83 1.04 10.89 9.06
CA THR A 83 -0.07 11.12 10.00
C THR A 83 0.18 10.46 11.36
N LEU A 84 0.50 9.16 11.38
CA LEU A 84 0.67 8.40 12.62
C LEU A 84 1.98 8.75 13.35
N ALA A 85 3.03 9.08 12.62
CA ALA A 85 4.31 9.50 13.19
C ALA A 85 4.31 10.95 13.67
N GLY A 86 3.31 11.75 13.27
CA GLY A 86 3.21 13.18 13.54
C GLY A 86 4.39 13.93 12.93
N VAL A 87 4.66 13.69 11.65
CA VAL A 87 5.76 14.34 10.90
C VAL A 87 5.25 14.96 9.60
N ASN A 88 5.93 16.01 9.15
CA ASN A 88 5.66 16.65 7.87
C ASN A 88 6.77 16.31 6.88
N MET A 89 6.41 15.69 5.76
CA MET A 89 7.32 15.31 4.67
C MET A 89 6.75 15.81 3.36
N ASN A 90 7.62 16.23 2.44
CA ASN A 90 7.20 16.80 1.17
C ASN A 90 6.96 15.71 0.13
N HIS A 91 5.79 15.75 -0.52
CA HIS A 91 5.38 14.75 -1.49
C HIS A 91 5.85 15.14 -2.89
N VAL A 92 6.61 14.25 -3.53
CA VAL A 92 7.00 14.38 -4.94
C VAL A 92 6.24 13.34 -5.77
N PRO A 93 5.14 13.72 -6.45
CA PRO A 93 4.37 12.80 -7.28
C PRO A 93 5.04 12.57 -8.63
N TYR A 94 5.23 11.31 -8.99
CA TYR A 94 5.69 10.90 -10.31
C TYR A 94 4.52 10.45 -11.19
N LYS A 95 4.75 10.27 -12.50
CA LYS A 95 3.75 9.74 -13.44
C LYS A 95 3.57 8.22 -13.36
N GLY A 96 4.28 7.55 -12.45
CA GLY A 96 4.18 6.12 -12.24
C GLY A 96 5.33 5.55 -11.39
N SER A 97 5.16 4.32 -10.92
CA SER A 97 6.10 3.68 -9.99
C SER A 97 7.49 3.45 -10.59
N ALA A 98 7.61 3.33 -11.92
CA ALA A 98 8.89 3.10 -12.58
C ALA A 98 9.83 4.30 -12.43
N GLN A 99 9.33 5.50 -12.75
CA GLN A 99 10.10 6.75 -12.62
C GLN A 99 10.44 7.03 -11.15
N ALA A 100 9.44 6.89 -10.25
CA ALA A 100 9.63 7.08 -8.82
C ALA A 100 10.73 6.19 -8.23
N ARG A 101 10.81 4.92 -8.68
CA ARG A 101 11.86 3.98 -8.28
C ARG A 101 13.23 4.34 -8.86
N ALA A 102 13.30 4.75 -10.13
CA ALA A 102 14.57 5.13 -10.76
C ALA A 102 15.23 6.29 -10.01
N ASP A 103 14.44 7.29 -9.62
CA ASP A 103 14.93 8.46 -8.88
C ASP A 103 15.31 8.11 -7.44
N LEU A 104 14.60 7.16 -6.83
CA LEU A 104 14.94 6.63 -5.50
C LEU A 104 16.27 5.86 -5.51
N ILE A 105 16.48 5.07 -6.55
CA ILE A 105 17.70 4.25 -6.73
C ILE A 105 18.92 5.11 -7.09
N SER A 106 18.71 6.24 -7.79
CA SER A 106 19.77 7.19 -8.15
C SER A 106 20.02 8.25 -7.06
N GLY A 107 19.16 8.35 -6.06
CA GLY A 107 19.29 9.29 -4.94
C GLY A 107 18.73 10.69 -5.21
N GLN A 108 18.03 10.89 -6.33
CA GLN A 108 17.30 12.15 -6.60
C GLN A 108 16.16 12.37 -5.60
N ILE A 109 15.54 11.29 -5.14
CA ILE A 109 14.60 11.29 -4.03
C ILE A 109 15.08 10.34 -2.94
N SER A 110 14.93 10.73 -1.68
CA SER A 110 15.57 10.01 -0.58
C SER A 110 14.68 9.00 0.13
N VAL A 111 13.35 9.08 -0.02
CA VAL A 111 12.40 8.20 0.67
C VAL A 111 11.33 7.68 -0.30
N GLY A 112 10.91 6.42 -0.13
CA GLY A 112 9.77 5.88 -0.86
C GLY A 112 9.18 4.64 -0.19
N VAL A 113 7.97 4.27 -0.62
CA VAL A 113 7.26 3.06 -0.17
C VAL A 113 6.92 2.12 -1.34
N PRO A 114 7.94 1.65 -2.11
CA PRO A 114 7.72 0.72 -3.21
C PRO A 114 7.28 -0.67 -2.74
N GLY A 115 6.73 -1.46 -3.66
CA GLY A 115 6.50 -2.89 -3.43
C GLY A 115 7.83 -3.62 -3.29
N ILE A 116 7.94 -4.58 -2.36
CA ILE A 116 9.20 -5.24 -2.00
C ILE A 116 9.90 -5.83 -3.22
N ALA A 117 9.19 -6.59 -4.06
CA ALA A 117 9.78 -7.25 -5.22
C ALA A 117 10.44 -6.28 -6.20
N SER A 118 9.91 -5.07 -6.31
CA SER A 118 10.45 -4.05 -7.22
C SER A 118 11.78 -3.44 -6.75
N VAL A 119 12.12 -3.59 -5.46
CA VAL A 119 13.34 -3.01 -4.88
C VAL A 119 14.27 -3.97 -4.15
N ILE A 120 13.85 -5.23 -3.95
CA ILE A 120 14.57 -6.18 -3.10
C ILE A 120 16.03 -6.39 -3.52
N GLN A 121 16.32 -6.43 -4.83
CA GLN A 121 17.69 -6.59 -5.31
C GLN A 121 18.57 -5.38 -4.99
N TYR A 122 18.02 -4.16 -5.04
CA TYR A 122 18.73 -2.94 -4.67
C TYR A 122 18.93 -2.84 -3.16
N VAL A 123 18.00 -3.36 -2.37
CA VAL A 123 18.16 -3.49 -0.90
C VAL A 123 19.28 -4.48 -0.59
N LYS A 124 19.29 -5.66 -1.22
CA LYS A 124 20.35 -6.67 -1.05
C LYS A 124 21.72 -6.16 -1.48
N ALA A 125 21.78 -5.35 -2.55
CA ALA A 125 23.01 -4.73 -3.03
C ALA A 125 23.44 -3.47 -2.23
N GLY A 126 22.70 -3.08 -1.19
CA GLY A 126 23.00 -1.89 -0.37
C GLY A 126 22.76 -0.54 -1.07
N ARG A 127 22.18 -0.53 -2.28
CA ARG A 127 21.82 0.68 -3.02
C ARG A 127 20.58 1.37 -2.45
N LEU A 128 19.75 0.64 -1.72
CA LEU A 128 18.64 1.16 -0.92
C LEU A 128 18.70 0.54 0.47
N ARG A 129 18.23 1.25 1.48
CA ARG A 129 18.09 0.73 2.84
C ARG A 129 16.62 0.56 3.19
N ALA A 130 16.21 -0.67 3.47
CA ALA A 130 14.88 -0.96 3.98
C ALA A 130 14.80 -0.63 5.48
N LEU A 131 13.84 0.21 5.85
CA LEU A 131 13.60 0.62 7.24
C LEU A 131 12.47 -0.15 7.90
N GLY A 132 11.39 -0.40 7.17
CA GLY A 132 10.24 -1.14 7.71
C GLY A 132 9.27 -1.60 6.63
N VAL A 133 8.72 -2.80 6.77
CA VAL A 133 7.62 -3.27 5.91
C VAL A 133 6.29 -2.68 6.35
N THR A 134 5.37 -2.47 5.40
CA THR A 134 4.13 -1.72 5.65
C THR A 134 3.01 -2.56 6.28
N GLY A 135 3.10 -3.88 6.14
CA GLY A 135 2.13 -4.82 6.68
C GLY A 135 2.19 -5.01 8.19
N THR A 136 1.23 -5.80 8.68
CA THR A 136 1.13 -6.17 10.11
C THR A 136 2.15 -7.23 10.54
N LYS A 137 2.80 -7.88 9.58
CA LYS A 137 3.80 -8.92 9.79
C LYS A 137 5.02 -8.65 8.91
N ARG A 138 6.18 -9.14 9.33
CA ARG A 138 7.41 -9.07 8.53
C ARG A 138 7.23 -9.87 7.24
N SER A 139 7.81 -9.37 6.14
CA SER A 139 7.83 -10.13 4.90
C SER A 139 8.87 -11.25 4.98
N PRO A 140 8.54 -12.48 4.56
CA PRO A 140 9.52 -13.57 4.43
C PRO A 140 10.69 -13.24 3.51
N GLN A 141 10.49 -12.30 2.57
CA GLN A 141 11.53 -11.84 1.65
C GLN A 141 12.54 -10.88 2.31
N LEU A 142 12.15 -10.24 3.42
CA LEU A 142 12.95 -9.30 4.20
C LEU A 142 12.81 -9.60 5.71
N PRO A 143 13.18 -10.81 6.19
CA PRO A 143 12.84 -11.26 7.55
C PRO A 143 13.52 -10.44 8.66
N ARG A 144 14.64 -9.78 8.33
CA ARG A 144 15.38 -8.90 9.25
C ARG A 144 14.84 -7.48 9.31
N VAL A 145 13.97 -7.09 8.36
CA VAL A 145 13.37 -5.76 8.33
C VAL A 145 12.11 -5.79 9.21
N PRO A 146 11.98 -4.91 10.21
CA PRO A 146 10.81 -4.88 11.08
C PRO A 146 9.57 -4.40 10.31
N THR A 147 8.40 -4.53 10.91
CA THR A 147 7.25 -3.73 10.45
C THR A 147 7.44 -2.26 10.83
N ILE A 148 6.76 -1.34 10.16
CA ILE A 148 6.77 0.09 10.53
C ILE A 148 6.20 0.29 11.95
N ALA A 149 5.23 -0.53 12.36
CA ALA A 149 4.70 -0.54 13.72
C ALA A 149 5.74 -0.98 14.76
N GLU A 150 6.47 -2.07 14.50
CA GLU A 150 7.62 -2.50 15.32
C GLU A 150 8.73 -1.43 15.38
N GLY A 151 8.89 -0.67 14.29
CA GLY A 151 9.83 0.45 14.18
C GLY A 151 9.46 1.70 14.98
N GLY A 152 8.27 1.71 15.62
CA GLY A 152 7.85 2.77 16.55
C GLY A 152 6.64 3.60 16.11
N VAL A 153 6.08 3.35 14.92
CA VAL A 153 4.85 4.05 14.46
C VAL A 153 3.64 3.18 14.79
N LYS A 154 3.20 3.22 16.04
CA LYS A 154 2.10 2.39 16.55
C LYS A 154 0.83 2.54 15.72
N GLY A 155 0.15 1.43 15.44
CA GLY A 155 -1.08 1.41 14.66
C GLY A 155 -0.87 1.48 13.14
N TYR A 156 0.37 1.59 12.66
CA TYR A 156 0.64 1.51 11.23
C TYR A 156 0.36 0.10 10.70
N ALA A 157 -0.54 0.01 9.74
CA ALA A 157 -0.84 -1.20 9.00
C ALA A 157 -1.41 -0.82 7.64
N ALA A 158 -0.66 -1.04 6.57
CA ALA A 158 -1.12 -0.79 5.20
C ALA A 158 -0.45 -1.79 4.25
N ASP A 159 -1.18 -2.85 3.92
CA ASP A 159 -0.81 -3.73 2.82
C ASP A 159 -1.62 -3.37 1.59
N GLN A 160 -0.97 -3.52 0.43
CA GLN A 160 -1.69 -3.45 -0.82
C GLN A 160 -2.49 -4.74 -0.97
N TRP A 161 -3.80 -4.62 -1.18
CA TRP A 161 -4.66 -5.76 -1.47
C TRP A 161 -5.31 -5.59 -2.84
N PHE A 162 -5.67 -6.73 -3.45
CA PHE A 162 -6.40 -6.81 -4.70
C PHE A 162 -7.60 -7.73 -4.54
N GLY A 163 -8.74 -7.28 -5.05
CA GLY A 163 -9.99 -8.01 -4.92
C GLY A 163 -10.91 -7.84 -6.12
N LEU A 164 -11.98 -8.63 -6.09
CA LEU A 164 -13.05 -8.60 -7.06
C LEU A 164 -14.32 -8.05 -6.43
N LEU A 165 -14.94 -7.10 -7.12
CA LEU A 165 -16.27 -6.58 -6.84
C LEU A 165 -17.21 -6.87 -8.00
N ALA A 166 -18.49 -7.05 -7.68
CA ALA A 166 -19.60 -7.11 -8.62
C ALA A 166 -20.55 -5.92 -8.37
N PRO A 167 -21.45 -5.56 -9.29
CA PRO A 167 -22.54 -4.63 -9.00
C PRO A 167 -23.34 -5.05 -7.75
N ALA A 168 -23.83 -4.09 -6.96
CA ALA A 168 -24.51 -4.37 -5.69
C ALA A 168 -25.69 -5.35 -5.80
N LYS A 169 -26.39 -5.35 -6.94
CA LYS A 169 -27.56 -6.20 -7.19
C LYS A 169 -27.23 -7.56 -7.81
N THR A 170 -25.95 -7.92 -7.93
CA THR A 170 -25.56 -9.24 -8.46
C THR A 170 -26.11 -10.35 -7.56
N PRO A 171 -26.78 -11.38 -8.12
CA PRO A 171 -27.30 -12.51 -7.36
C PRO A 171 -26.24 -13.21 -6.50
N ARG A 172 -26.63 -13.62 -5.28
CA ARG A 172 -25.71 -14.27 -4.34
C ARG A 172 -25.13 -15.58 -4.87
N ASP A 173 -25.90 -16.34 -5.65
CA ASP A 173 -25.44 -17.59 -6.24
C ASP A 173 -24.34 -17.35 -7.29
N ALA A 174 -24.43 -16.26 -8.06
CA ALA A 174 -23.40 -15.85 -9.01
C ALA A 174 -22.10 -15.44 -8.29
N ILE A 175 -22.21 -14.68 -7.19
CA ILE A 175 -21.07 -14.33 -6.33
C ILE A 175 -20.42 -15.59 -5.75
N ALA A 176 -21.22 -16.52 -5.23
CA ALA A 176 -20.73 -17.77 -4.65
C ALA A 176 -20.00 -18.64 -5.68
N LYS A 177 -20.53 -18.74 -6.92
CA LYS A 177 -19.86 -19.47 -8.01
C LYS A 177 -18.51 -18.87 -8.36
N LEU A 178 -18.44 -17.54 -8.52
CA LEU A 178 -17.18 -16.85 -8.83
C LEU A 178 -16.16 -17.02 -7.68
N ASN A 179 -16.62 -16.87 -6.44
CA ASN A 179 -15.81 -17.07 -5.26
C ASN A 179 -15.20 -18.49 -5.18
N ALA A 180 -16.02 -19.53 -5.36
CA ALA A 180 -15.57 -20.91 -5.32
C ALA A 180 -14.58 -21.27 -6.45
N VAL A 181 -14.72 -20.66 -7.63
CA VAL A 181 -13.74 -20.84 -8.72
C VAL A 181 -12.43 -20.16 -8.38
N THR A 182 -12.45 -18.90 -7.94
CA THR A 182 -11.22 -18.17 -7.62
C THR A 182 -10.48 -18.78 -6.44
N GLU A 183 -11.16 -19.21 -5.37
CA GLU A 183 -10.52 -19.86 -4.23
C GLU A 183 -9.77 -21.13 -4.65
N ARG A 184 -10.35 -21.94 -5.54
CA ARG A 184 -9.68 -23.13 -6.09
C ARG A 184 -8.46 -22.77 -6.92
N MET A 185 -8.55 -21.72 -7.74
CA MET A 185 -7.43 -21.27 -8.57
C MET A 185 -6.26 -20.75 -7.72
N LEU A 186 -6.53 -20.04 -6.61
CA LEU A 186 -5.49 -19.53 -5.71
C LEU A 186 -4.67 -20.61 -5.01
N LYS A 187 -5.18 -21.85 -4.99
CA LYS A 187 -4.46 -23.03 -4.46
C LYS A 187 -3.56 -23.70 -5.51
N GLN A 188 -3.63 -23.29 -6.78
CA GLN A 188 -2.80 -23.86 -7.83
C GLN A 188 -1.35 -23.36 -7.71
N PRO A 189 -0.34 -24.26 -7.67
CA PRO A 189 1.06 -23.87 -7.53
C PRO A 189 1.54 -22.89 -8.59
N ASP A 190 1.12 -23.07 -9.84
CA ASP A 190 1.53 -22.19 -10.94
C ASP A 190 1.01 -20.75 -10.76
N LEU A 191 -0.21 -20.59 -10.22
CA LEU A 191 -0.76 -19.28 -9.94
C LEU A 191 -0.07 -18.63 -8.74
N GLN A 192 0.22 -19.40 -7.68
CA GLN A 192 0.99 -18.92 -6.53
C GLN A 192 2.37 -18.42 -6.97
N LYS A 193 3.06 -19.21 -7.80
CA LYS A 193 4.36 -18.83 -8.39
C LYS A 193 4.26 -17.61 -9.30
N SER A 194 3.16 -17.46 -10.05
CA SER A 194 2.92 -16.28 -10.87
C SER A 194 2.77 -15.02 -10.01
N PHE A 195 2.02 -15.08 -8.90
CA PHE A 195 1.94 -13.97 -7.95
C PHE A 195 3.32 -13.63 -7.37
N GLU A 196 4.08 -14.64 -6.93
CA GLU A 196 5.43 -14.44 -6.39
C GLU A 196 6.36 -13.73 -7.39
N ASN A 197 6.35 -14.16 -8.65
CA ASN A 197 7.12 -13.54 -9.74
C ASN A 197 6.73 -12.07 -9.98
N LEU A 198 5.47 -11.72 -9.73
CA LEU A 198 4.94 -10.36 -9.82
C LEU A 198 5.11 -9.56 -8.52
N GLY A 199 5.68 -10.15 -7.47
CA GLY A 199 5.85 -9.50 -6.18
C GLY A 199 4.57 -9.37 -5.35
N ALA A 200 3.63 -10.27 -5.59
CA ALA A 200 2.40 -10.43 -4.85
C ALA A 200 2.37 -11.80 -4.16
N GLU A 201 1.40 -11.96 -3.28
CA GLU A 201 1.12 -13.18 -2.55
C GLU A 201 -0.34 -13.53 -2.80
N ALA A 202 -0.59 -14.80 -3.15
CA ALA A 202 -1.96 -15.30 -3.22
C ALA A 202 -2.58 -15.19 -1.81
N SER A 203 -3.70 -14.47 -1.71
CA SER A 203 -4.31 -14.17 -0.42
C SER A 203 -5.82 -14.16 -0.55
N TYR A 204 -6.46 -15.10 0.14
CA TYR A 204 -7.90 -15.31 0.04
C TYR A 204 -8.64 -14.71 1.24
N LEU A 205 -9.62 -13.86 0.94
CA LEU A 205 -10.72 -13.53 1.86
C LEU A 205 -12.04 -13.74 1.11
N GLY A 206 -12.97 -14.48 1.72
CA GLY A 206 -14.30 -14.69 1.16
C GLY A 206 -15.15 -13.41 1.09
N PRO A 207 -16.37 -13.46 0.55
CA PRO A 207 -17.20 -12.28 0.30
C PRO A 207 -17.43 -11.45 1.57
N ASP A 208 -17.76 -12.10 2.69
CA ASP A 208 -18.06 -11.42 3.96
C ASP A 208 -16.81 -10.79 4.59
N GLN A 209 -15.70 -11.51 4.61
CA GLN A 209 -14.42 -11.03 5.15
C GLN A 209 -13.86 -9.88 4.31
N PHE A 210 -13.93 -10.01 2.98
CA PHE A 210 -13.49 -8.95 2.09
C PHE A 210 -14.41 -7.72 2.17
N GLY A 211 -15.73 -7.93 2.28
CA GLY A 211 -16.68 -6.85 2.53
C GLY A 211 -16.42 -6.12 3.85
N ALA A 212 -16.05 -6.84 4.91
CA ALA A 212 -15.63 -6.24 6.19
C ALA A 212 -14.33 -5.43 6.04
N LEU A 213 -13.34 -5.96 5.32
CA LEU A 213 -12.10 -5.23 5.02
C LEU A 213 -12.39 -3.89 4.32
N VAL A 214 -13.14 -3.94 3.22
CA VAL A 214 -13.57 -2.76 2.44
C VAL A 214 -14.24 -1.71 3.33
N LYS A 215 -15.19 -2.14 4.18
CA LYS A 215 -15.88 -1.25 5.12
C LYS A 215 -14.94 -0.64 6.17
N SER A 216 -13.98 -1.41 6.67
CA SER A 216 -13.02 -0.93 7.69
C SER A 216 -11.98 0.06 7.13
N GLU A 217 -11.66 -0.04 5.84
CA GLU A 217 -10.67 0.81 5.20
C GLU A 217 -11.21 2.23 4.93
N LEU A 218 -12.49 2.38 4.63
CA LEU A 218 -13.14 3.68 4.37
C LEU A 218 -12.89 4.74 5.47
N PRO A 219 -13.24 4.51 6.76
CA PRO A 219 -13.04 5.51 7.80
C PRO A 219 -11.57 5.77 8.10
N LYS A 220 -10.71 4.75 7.97
CA LYS A 220 -9.26 4.89 8.15
C LYS A 220 -8.68 5.85 7.12
N TRP A 221 -8.99 5.64 5.84
CA TRP A 221 -8.45 6.47 4.78
C TRP A 221 -9.10 7.84 4.70
N GLY A 222 -10.39 7.97 5.03
CA GLY A 222 -11.02 9.28 5.19
C GLY A 222 -10.32 10.16 6.23
N LYS A 223 -9.89 9.58 7.36
CA LYS A 223 -9.08 10.29 8.36
C LYS A 223 -7.72 10.71 7.82
N VAL A 224 -7.01 9.81 7.12
CA VAL A 224 -5.71 10.12 6.52
C VAL A 224 -5.83 11.26 5.52
N VAL A 225 -6.76 11.16 4.57
CA VAL A 225 -6.99 12.18 3.54
C VAL A 225 -7.32 13.54 4.16
N LYS A 226 -8.19 13.57 5.19
CA LYS A 226 -8.50 14.81 5.90
C LYS A 226 -7.30 15.38 6.64
N ALA A 227 -6.46 14.55 7.26
CA ALA A 227 -5.31 14.99 8.02
C ALA A 227 -4.16 15.52 7.14
N THR A 228 -3.98 14.94 5.95
CA THR A 228 -2.88 15.31 5.04
C THR A 228 -3.30 16.30 3.96
N GLY A 229 -4.59 16.53 3.77
CA GLY A 229 -5.12 17.43 2.74
C GLY A 229 -4.95 16.90 1.32
N ILE A 230 -4.67 15.60 1.15
CA ILE A 230 -4.51 15.00 -0.18
C ILE A 230 -5.81 15.15 -0.97
N GLN A 231 -5.70 15.64 -2.20
CA GLN A 231 -6.82 15.70 -3.12
C GLN A 231 -6.39 15.23 -4.50
N VAL A 232 -7.34 14.61 -5.21
CA VAL A 232 -7.23 14.36 -6.65
C VAL A 232 -8.34 15.18 -7.30
N ASN A 233 -7.95 16.08 -8.21
CA ASN A 233 -8.89 16.90 -8.97
C ASN A 233 -9.59 16.09 -10.05
#